data_AF-A0A7Y3DRJ8-F1
#
_entry.id   AF-A0A7Y3DRJ8-F1
#
_cell.length_a   1.000
_cell.length_b   1.000
_cell.length_c   1.000
_cell.angle_alpha   90.00
_cell.angle_beta   90.00
_cell.angle_gamma   90.00
#
_symmetry.space_group_name_H-M   'P 1'
#
loop_
_entity.id
_entity.type
_entity.pdbx_description
1 polymer ?
#
loop_
_entity_poly.entity_id
_entity_poly.type
_entity_poly.pdbx_seq_one_letter_code
_entity_poly.pdbx_strand_id
1 'polypeptide(L)' 'MAVSWLFPGKKVRIESPCLDCGEPITIDMCDGIIEKADPEGLIGYVAVPFSKWRADVAYA' A
#
# COMPACT_ATOMS: atom_id res chain seq x y z
N MET A 1 0.15 -1.76 3.03
CA MET A 1 -0.61 -2.80 2.29
C MET A 1 -1.46 -3.70 3.19
N ALA A 2 -1.39 -3.57 4.52
CA ALA A 2 -2.16 -4.41 5.44
C ALA A 2 -3.70 -4.27 5.33
N VAL A 3 -4.22 -3.20 4.71
CA VAL A 3 -5.66 -2.89 4.71
C VAL A 3 -6.53 -3.94 4.00
N SER A 4 -6.04 -4.62 2.95
CA SER A 4 -6.80 -5.68 2.28
C SER A 4 -7.12 -6.86 3.19
N TRP A 5 -6.27 -7.14 4.19
CA TRP A 5 -6.46 -8.24 5.13
C TRP A 5 -7.61 -8.01 6.11
N LEU A 6 -8.08 -6.75 6.24
CA LEU A 6 -9.29 -6.45 7.01
C LEU A 6 -10.56 -6.92 6.29
N PHE A 7 -10.49 -7.21 4.99
CA PHE A 7 -11.62 -7.61 4.16
C PHE A 7 -11.29 -8.88 3.34
N PRO A 8 -11.18 -10.06 3.97
CA PRO A 8 -10.76 -11.29 3.29
C PRO A 8 -11.61 -11.63 2.07
N GLY A 9 -10.96 -11.98 0.96
CA GLY A 9 -11.59 -12.34 -0.32
C GLY A 9 -12.34 -11.18 -0.99
N LYS A 10 -12.13 -9.94 -0.54
CA LYS A 10 -12.71 -8.74 -1.14
C LYS A 10 -11.64 -7.91 -1.82
N LYS A 11 -12.02 -7.38 -2.99
CA LYS A 11 -11.24 -6.34 -3.65
C LYS A 11 -11.36 -5.03 -2.88
N VAL A 12 -10.23 -4.46 -2.53
CA VAL A 12 -10.10 -3.13 -1.93
C VAL A 12 -9.48 -2.21 -2.97
N ARG A 13 -10.13 -1.07 -3.20
CA ARG A 13 -9.59 0.04 -3.98
C ARG A 13 -9.05 1.11 -3.05
N ILE A 14 -7.81 1.53 -3.28
CA ILE A 14 -7.16 2.63 -2.58
C ILE A 14 -7.00 3.78 -3.57
N GLU A 15 -7.51 4.95 -3.19
CA GLU A 15 -7.38 6.20 -3.94
C GLU A 15 -6.69 7.22 -3.03
N SER A 16 -5.63 7.84 -3.54
CA SER A 16 -4.82 8.80 -2.79
C SER A 16 -4.16 9.77 -3.76
N PRO A 17 -3.75 10.97 -3.34
CA PRO A 17 -2.73 11.72 -4.06
C PRO A 17 -1.35 11.07 -3.88
N CYS A 18 -0.46 11.24 -4.85
CA CYS A 18 0.96 10.99 -4.73
C CYS A 18 1.57 11.94 -3.71
N LEU A 19 2.39 11.42 -2.80
CA LEU A 19 2.98 12.22 -1.72
C LEU A 19 4.09 13.18 -2.20
N ASP A 20 4.61 12.99 -3.40
CA ASP A 20 5.65 13.86 -3.99
C ASP A 20 5.03 14.97 -4.86
N CYS A 21 4.24 14.60 -5.87
CA CYS A 21 3.70 15.55 -6.86
C CYS A 21 2.22 15.90 -6.69
N GLY A 22 1.46 15.17 -5.85
CA GLY A 22 0.04 15.41 -5.63
C GLY A 22 -0.92 14.81 -6.67
N GLU A 23 -0.42 14.28 -7.79
CA GLU A 23 -1.24 13.63 -8.82
C GLU A 23 -1.98 12.40 -8.27
N PRO A 24 -3.18 12.07 -8.77
CA PRO A 24 -3.97 10.96 -8.26
C PRO A 24 -3.29 9.61 -8.53
N ILE A 25 -3.36 8.72 -7.55
CA ILE A 25 -2.92 7.32 -7.66
C ILE A 25 -4.05 6.39 -7.24
N THR A 26 -4.16 5.25 -7.94
CA THR A 26 -5.15 4.21 -7.64
C THR A 26 -4.48 2.84 -7.56
N ILE A 27 -4.87 2.05 -6.55
CA ILE A 27 -4.41 0.67 -6.37
C ILE A 27 -5.63 -0.22 -6.14
N ASP A 28 -5.77 -1.26 -6.95
CA ASP A 28 -6.71 -2.36 -6.70
C ASP A 28 -5.94 -3.54 -6.10
N MET A 29 -6.39 -4.03 -4.96
CA MET A 29 -5.76 -5.16 -4.26
C MET A 29 -6.78 -6.16 -3.72
N CYS A 30 -6.37 -7.41 -3.60
CA CYS A 30 -7.14 -8.48 -2.97
C CYS A 30 -6.17 -9.36 -2.15
N ASP A 31 -6.48 -9.59 -0.87
CA ASP A 31 -5.69 -10.48 0.02
C ASP A 31 -4.17 -10.24 -0.02
N GLY A 32 -3.75 -8.97 -0.03
CA GLY A 32 -2.35 -8.54 -0.03
C GLY A 32 -1.69 -8.51 -1.41
N ILE A 33 -2.38 -8.95 -2.46
CA ILE A 33 -1.90 -8.94 -3.84
C ILE A 33 -2.39 -7.66 -4.52
N ILE A 34 -1.48 -6.91 -5.14
CA ILE A 34 -1.82 -5.80 -6.02
C ILE A 34 -2.23 -6.38 -7.38
N GLU A 35 -3.48 -6.19 -7.77
CA GLU A 35 -3.99 -6.61 -9.08
C GLU A 35 -3.82 -5.52 -10.14
N LYS A 36 -3.92 -4.25 -9.74
CA LYS A 36 -3.71 -3.10 -10.61
C LYS A 36 -3.13 -1.92 -9.84
N ALA A 37 -2.21 -1.20 -10.46
CA ALA A 37 -1.70 0.08 -10.00
C ALA A 37 -1.73 1.09 -11.15
N ASP A 38 -2.14 2.32 -10.87
CA ASP A 38 -2.14 3.43 -11.82
C ASP A 38 -1.70 4.72 -11.12
N PRO A 39 -0.63 5.39 -11.57
CA PRO A 39 0.29 4.98 -12.64
C PRO A 39 1.05 3.68 -12.32
N GLU A 40 1.62 3.02 -13.33
CA GLU A 40 2.51 1.88 -13.10
C GLU A 40 3.79 2.29 -12.37
N GLY A 41 4.38 1.38 -11.58
CA GLY A 41 5.65 1.62 -10.90
C GLY A 41 5.56 2.45 -9.61
N LEU A 42 4.40 2.49 -8.95
CA LEU A 42 4.23 3.16 -7.65
C LEU A 42 5.22 2.63 -6.60
N ILE A 43 5.77 3.55 -5.80
CA ILE A 43 6.68 3.25 -4.69
C ILE A 43 5.97 3.53 -3.36
N GLY A 44 5.93 2.53 -2.49
CA GLY A 44 5.55 2.71 -1.09
C GLY A 44 6.75 3.15 -0.26
N TYR A 45 6.61 4.24 0.50
CA TYR A 45 7.63 4.71 1.43
C TYR A 45 7.19 4.49 2.88
N VAL A 46 8.10 3.97 3.70
CA VAL A 46 7.89 3.75 5.13
C VAL A 46 9.10 4.30 5.89
N ALA A 47 8.87 5.24 6.81
CA ALA A 47 9.91 5.87 7.62
C ALA A 47 10.21 5.09 8.91
N VAL A 48 10.38 3.77 8.82
CA VAL A 48 10.76 2.92 9.97
C VAL A 48 12.21 2.48 9.80
N PRO A 49 13.13 2.83 10.73
CA PRO A 49 14.50 2.34 10.68
C PRO A 49 14.52 0.81 10.62
N PHE A 50 15.32 0.22 9.74
CA PHE A 50 15.37 -1.23 9.54
C PHE A 50 15.57 -2.01 10.85
N SER A 51 16.38 -1.49 11.77
CA SER A 51 16.60 -2.08 13.11
C SER A 51 15.35 -2.18 13.99
N LYS A 52 14.28 -1.46 13.65
CA LYS A 52 13.01 -1.43 14.38
C LYS A 52 11.86 -2.14 13.67
N TRP A 53 12.07 -2.70 12.48
CA TRP A 53 11.01 -3.37 11.72
C TRP A 53 10.33 -4.51 12.50
N ARG A 54 11.09 -5.25 13.33
CA ARG A 54 10.51 -6.30 14.20
C ARG A 54 9.59 -5.77 15.30
N ALA A 55 9.74 -4.52 15.70
CA ALA A 55 8.85 -3.88 16.68
C ALA A 55 7.59 -3.30 16.01
N ASP A 56 7.68 -2.94 14.72
CA ASP A 56 6.62 -2.30 13.94
C ASP A 56 6.20 -3.18 12.74
N VAL A 57 5.87 -4.44 13.02
CA VAL A 57 5.61 -5.49 12.00
C VAL A 57 4.46 -5.14 11.03
N ALA A 58 3.55 -4.26 11.43
CA ALA A 58 2.46 -3.80 10.58
C ALA A 58 2.92 -2.92 9.39
N TYR A 59 4.14 -2.38 9.48
CA TYR A 59 4.76 -1.52 8.48
C TYR A 59 5.97 -2.17 7.79
N ALA A 60 6.43 -3.32 8.28
CA ALA A 60 7.53 -4.11 7.74
C ALA A 60 7.08 -5.05 6.60
#